data_AF-A0A158EAB9-F1
#
_entry.id   AF-A0A158EAB9-F1
#
_cell.length_a   1.000
_cell.length_b   1.000
_cell.length_c   1.000
_cell.angle_alpha   90.00
_cell.angle_beta   90.00
_cell.angle_gamma   90.00
#
_symmetry.space_group_name_H-M   'P 1'
#
loop_
_entity.id
_entity.type
_entity.pdbx_description
1 polymer ?
#
loop_
_entity_poly.entity_id
_entity_poly.type
_entity_poly.pdbx_seq_one_letter_code
_entity_poly.pdbx_strand_id
1 'polypeptide(L)'
;METRDQLVRLTIGAIQEEMGIPDSMLLTGDLLYLLWRGSGEVRYLHVPLDLEMIESVRKSTRGNAGGVYRNCRGEPTPLALYLASVFLRQNVPIDAIRQELGLTEATMNRLLDVRHFADDVTDHERSPQLLKLSTFEGNAPVVSNHLPSASGNGRVSVPK
;
A
#
# COMPACT_ATOMS: atom_id res chain seq x y z
N MET A 1 18.85 25.97 5.41
CA MET A 1 18.55 24.53 5.26
C MET A 1 17.27 24.45 4.45
N GLU A 2 17.27 23.78 3.29
CA GLU A 2 16.00 23.41 2.64
C GLU A 2 15.26 22.48 3.58
N THR A 3 14.16 22.95 4.16
CA THR A 3 13.27 22.14 4.97
C THR A 3 12.49 21.24 4.02
N ARG A 4 13.00 20.03 3.78
CA ARG A 4 12.28 19.00 3.01
C ARG A 4 11.18 18.41 3.87
N ASP A 5 10.09 17.99 3.23
CA ASP A 5 9.05 17.24 3.90
C ASP A 5 9.61 15.90 4.41
N GLN A 6 9.33 15.55 5.67
CA GLN A 6 9.80 14.32 6.30
C GLN A 6 8.63 13.58 6.93
N LEU A 7 8.61 12.27 6.75
CA LEU A 7 7.67 11.37 7.39
C LEU A 7 8.48 10.40 8.24
N VAL A 8 8.12 10.22 9.50
CA VAL A 8 8.85 9.35 10.43
C VAL A 8 7.86 8.52 11.25
N ARG A 9 8.10 7.21 11.34
CA ARG A 9 7.34 6.34 12.26
C ARG A 9 7.69 6.69 13.71
N LEU A 10 6.67 6.93 14.53
CA LEU A 10 6.81 7.04 15.98
C LEU A 10 6.66 5.65 16.60
N THR A 11 7.72 5.18 17.24
CA THR A 11 7.68 3.92 18.00
C THR A 11 7.06 4.20 19.37
N ILE A 12 5.84 3.72 19.61
CA ILE A 12 5.18 3.78 20.92
C ILE A 12 5.40 2.43 21.60
N GLY A 13 6.40 2.33 22.49
CA GLY A 13 6.73 1.09 23.20
C GLY A 13 8.22 0.95 23.54
N ALA A 14 8.59 -0.20 24.12
CA ALA A 14 9.97 -0.47 24.55
C ALA A 14 10.98 -0.34 23.40
N ILE A 15 12.15 0.22 23.71
CA ILE A 15 13.22 0.54 22.77
C ILE A 15 13.86 -0.78 22.28
N GLN A 16 14.04 -0.89 20.96
CA GLN A 16 14.40 -2.12 20.24
C GLN A 16 15.71 -2.80 20.70
N GLU A 17 16.66 -2.01 21.21
CA GLU A 17 18.01 -2.50 21.52
C GLU A 17 18.07 -3.41 22.74
N GLU A 18 17.08 -3.39 23.64
CA GLU A 18 17.18 -4.14 24.91
C GLU A 18 16.70 -5.59 24.84
N MET A 19 15.95 -6.01 23.81
CA MET A 19 15.27 -7.32 23.84
C MET A 19 15.55 -8.27 22.66
N GLY A 20 16.30 -7.85 21.64
CA GLY A 20 16.56 -8.71 20.46
C GLY A 20 15.29 -9.14 19.70
N ILE A 21 14.18 -8.43 19.93
CA ILE A 21 12.88 -8.69 19.29
C ILE A 21 12.84 -7.87 18.00
N PRO A 22 12.59 -8.50 16.84
CA PRO A 22 12.49 -7.76 15.58
C PRO A 22 11.28 -6.83 15.59
N ASP A 23 11.43 -5.64 14.99
CA ASP A 23 10.39 -4.61 14.88
C ASP A 23 9.01 -5.12 14.42
N SER A 24 8.99 -6.13 13.55
CA SER A 24 7.77 -6.73 13.05
C SER A 24 6.94 -7.41 14.15
N MET A 25 7.56 -7.85 15.23
CA MET A 25 6.86 -8.42 16.39
C MET A 25 6.26 -7.35 17.30
N LEU A 26 6.82 -6.14 17.29
CA LEU A 26 6.36 -5.00 18.10
C LEU A 26 5.21 -4.21 17.45
N LEU A 27 4.79 -4.57 16.24
CA LEU A 27 3.60 -4.02 15.61
C LEU A 27 2.37 -4.36 16.48
N THR A 28 1.79 -3.32 17.06
CA THR A 28 0.51 -3.35 17.77
C THR A 28 -0.53 -2.59 16.95
N GLY A 29 -1.82 -2.77 17.23
CA GLY A 29 -2.97 -2.44 16.35
C GLY A 29 -3.02 -1.06 15.69
N ASP A 30 -2.11 -0.14 16.00
CA ASP A 30 -1.99 1.17 15.35
C ASP A 30 -0.52 1.52 15.06
N LEU A 31 -0.30 2.20 13.93
CA LEU A 31 0.95 2.89 13.64
C LEU A 31 0.76 4.40 13.67
N LEU A 32 1.66 5.10 14.36
CA LEU A 32 1.66 6.56 14.43
C LEU A 32 2.86 7.10 13.64
N TYR A 33 2.61 8.12 12.82
CA TYR A 33 3.64 8.82 12.06
C TYR A 33 3.59 10.32 12.34
N LEU A 34 4.77 10.93 12.30
CA LEU A 34 4.93 12.38 12.30
C LEU A 34 5.28 12.84 10.89
N LEU A 35 4.47 13.73 10.32
CA LEU A 35 4.76 14.45 9.09
C LEU A 35 5.23 15.86 9.44
N TRP A 36 6.47 16.17 9.12
CA TRP A 36 7.02 17.51 9.17
C TRP A 36 7.03 18.10 7.76
N ARG A 37 6.38 19.23 7.55
CA ARG A 37 6.38 19.94 6.26
C ARG A 37 7.50 20.97 6.20
N GLY A 38 7.98 21.23 4.98
CA GLY A 38 8.94 22.28 4.70
C GLY A 38 8.48 23.67 5.13
N SER A 39 7.17 23.88 5.20
CA SER A 39 6.50 25.08 5.70
C SER A 39 6.59 25.27 7.23
N GLY A 40 7.06 24.26 7.97
CA GLY A 40 7.01 24.24 9.43
C GLY A 40 5.72 23.65 10.01
N GLU A 41 4.76 23.24 9.16
CA GLU A 41 3.57 22.53 9.60
C GLU A 41 3.94 21.11 10.08
N VAL A 42 3.33 20.69 11.19
CA VAL A 42 3.52 19.34 11.76
C VAL A 42 2.17 18.65 11.87
N ARG A 43 2.08 17.42 11.39
CA ARG A 43 0.86 16.60 11.43
C ARG A 43 1.14 15.21 11.97
N TYR A 44 0.27 14.72 12.84
CA TYR A 44 0.26 13.33 13.28
C TYR A 44 -0.67 12.52 12.38
N LEU A 45 -0.20 11.38 11.90
CA LEU A 45 -0.96 10.46 11.06
C LEU A 45 -1.13 9.15 11.82
N HIS A 46 -2.37 8.81 12.14
CA HIS A 46 -2.74 7.54 12.74
C HIS A 46 -3.17 6.58 11.63
N VAL A 47 -2.60 5.37 11.65
CA VAL A 47 -2.93 4.31 10.69
C VAL A 47 -3.29 3.04 11.47
N PRO A 48 -4.58 2.66 11.52
CA PRO A 48 -4.98 1.43 12.16
C PRO A 48 -4.51 0.23 11.35
N LEU A 49 -3.94 -0.76 12.03
CA LEU A 49 -3.54 -2.03 11.46
C LEU A 49 -4.54 -3.11 11.86
N ASP A 50 -5.09 -3.80 10.87
CA ASP A 50 -5.87 -5.00 11.16
C ASP A 50 -4.98 -6.18 11.57
N LEU A 51 -5.57 -7.12 12.32
CA LEU A 51 -4.88 -8.29 12.84
C LEU A 51 -4.31 -9.19 11.74
N GLU A 52 -5.03 -9.34 10.61
CA GLU A 52 -4.60 -10.19 9.49
C GLU A 52 -3.33 -9.64 8.81
N MET A 53 -3.23 -8.31 8.70
CA MET A 53 -2.08 -7.60 8.16
C MET A 53 -0.88 -7.69 9.10
N ILE A 54 -1.09 -7.53 10.41
CA ILE A 54 -0.05 -7.76 11.42
C ILE A 54 0.47 -9.20 11.31
N GLU A 55 -0.43 -10.18 11.19
CA GLU A 55 -0.05 -11.59 11.07
C GLU A 55 0.71 -11.88 9.77
N SER A 56 0.28 -11.31 8.64
CA SER A 56 0.98 -11.42 7.36
C SER A 56 2.41 -10.88 7.42
N VAL A 57 2.61 -9.71 8.04
CA VAL A 57 3.95 -9.13 8.25
C VAL A 57 4.80 -10.04 9.14
N ARG A 58 4.26 -10.52 10.25
CA ARG A 58 4.95 -11.46 11.15
C ARG A 58 5.32 -12.76 10.45
N LYS A 59 4.44 -13.30 9.61
CA LYS A 59 4.71 -14.51 8.81
C LYS A 59 5.80 -14.29 7.78
N SER A 60 5.79 -13.14 7.10
CA SER A 60 6.81 -12.78 6.09
C SER A 60 8.21 -12.56 6.67
N THR A 61 8.29 -12.21 7.97
CA THR A 61 9.55 -11.97 8.69
C THR A 61 10.02 -13.20 9.48
N ARG A 62 9.19 -14.24 9.63
CA ARG A 62 9.55 -15.47 10.36
C ARG A 62 10.57 -16.27 9.55
N GLY A 63 11.83 -16.25 9.99
CA GLY A 63 12.93 -17.02 9.39
C GLY A 63 13.76 -16.27 8.34
N ASN A 64 13.53 -14.99 8.13
CA ASN A 64 14.29 -14.15 7.20
C ASN A 64 14.62 -12.80 7.83
N ALA A 65 15.84 -12.29 7.59
CA ALA A 65 16.34 -10.99 8.08
C ALA A 65 15.68 -9.76 7.41
N GLY A 66 14.43 -9.88 6.95
CA GLY A 66 13.66 -8.78 6.40
C GLY A 66 13.22 -7.79 7.48
N GLY A 67 13.05 -6.53 7.10
CA GLY A 67 12.50 -5.48 7.94
C GLY A 67 10.98 -5.36 7.84
N VAL A 68 10.43 -4.35 8.50
CA VAL A 68 8.97 -4.09 8.51
C VAL A 68 8.45 -3.70 7.12
N TYR A 69 9.20 -2.87 6.39
CA TYR A 69 8.78 -2.35 5.08
C TYR A 69 9.40 -3.07 3.90
N ARG A 70 10.47 -3.85 4.12
CA ARG A 70 11.15 -4.59 3.05
C ARG A 70 11.42 -6.03 3.47
N ASN A 71 11.13 -6.97 2.58
CA ASN A 71 11.47 -8.37 2.79
C ASN A 71 12.98 -8.61 2.60
N CYS A 72 13.44 -9.86 2.79
CA CYS A 72 14.85 -10.22 2.62
C CYS A 72 15.38 -10.07 1.18
N ARG A 73 14.51 -9.91 0.18
CA ARG A 73 14.86 -9.62 -1.21
C ARG A 73 14.97 -8.13 -1.50
N GLY A 74 14.72 -7.28 -0.49
CA GLY A 74 14.67 -5.82 -0.63
C GLY A 74 13.38 -5.30 -1.28
N GLU A 75 12.40 -6.16 -1.52
CA GLU A 75 11.11 -5.78 -2.10
C GLU A 75 10.17 -5.21 -1.03
N PRO A 76 9.30 -4.26 -1.37
CA PRO A 76 8.30 -3.72 -0.45
C PRO A 76 7.41 -4.82 0.14
N THR A 77 7.16 -4.76 1.45
CA THR A 77 6.17 -5.63 2.11
C THR A 77 4.74 -5.19 1.79
N PRO A 78 3.74 -6.07 1.95
CA PRO A 78 2.34 -5.68 1.84
C PRO A 78 1.98 -4.49 2.75
N LEU A 79 2.57 -4.43 3.95
CA LEU A 79 2.41 -3.30 4.86
C LEU A 79 2.96 -1.99 4.30
N ALA A 80 4.13 -2.00 3.66
CA ALA A 80 4.68 -0.81 3.02
C ALA A 80 3.77 -0.28 1.90
N LEU A 81 3.22 -1.18 1.08
CA LEU A 81 2.28 -0.81 0.00
C LEU A 81 0.94 -0.29 0.54
N TYR A 82 0.44 -0.90 1.61
CA TYR A 82 -0.74 -0.42 2.32
C TYR A 82 -0.53 0.98 2.88
N LEU A 83 0.56 1.19 3.64
CA LEU A 83 0.89 2.48 4.25
C LEU A 83 1.06 3.58 3.19
N ALA A 84 1.78 3.31 2.12
CA ALA A 84 1.94 4.26 1.01
C ALA A 84 0.59 4.68 0.44
N SER A 85 -0.33 3.73 0.27
CA SER A 85 -1.68 4.00 -0.23
C SER A 85 -2.50 4.86 0.74
N VAL A 86 -2.39 4.59 2.05
CA VAL A 86 -3.03 5.41 3.10
C VAL A 86 -2.47 6.84 3.08
N PHE A 87 -1.15 6.99 3.00
CA PHE A 87 -0.48 8.29 2.99
C PHE A 87 -0.79 9.12 1.74
N LEU A 88 -0.89 8.48 0.57
CA LEU A 88 -1.32 9.15 -0.65
C LEU A 88 -2.72 9.75 -0.53
N ARG A 89 -3.65 9.07 0.16
CA ARG A 89 -5.00 9.62 0.45
C ARG A 89 -4.99 10.77 1.43
N GLN A 90 -4.04 10.78 2.36
CA GLN A 90 -3.88 11.85 3.34
C GLN A 90 -3.05 13.04 2.83
N ASN A 91 -2.74 13.07 1.53
CA ASN A 91 -1.93 14.09 0.86
C ASN A 91 -0.52 14.24 1.45
N VAL A 92 0.07 13.12 1.88
CA VAL A 92 1.47 13.09 2.29
C VAL A 92 2.36 13.18 1.04
N PRO A 93 3.43 13.98 1.06
CA PRO A 93 4.37 14.12 -0.05
C PRO A 93 4.99 12.79 -0.48
N ILE A 94 5.01 12.54 -1.79
CA ILE A 94 5.54 11.30 -2.38
C ILE A 94 6.97 11.03 -1.94
N ASP A 95 7.82 12.05 -1.92
CA ASP A 95 9.22 11.87 -1.53
C ASP A 95 9.38 11.48 -0.07
N ALA A 96 8.55 12.03 0.82
CA ALA A 96 8.53 11.65 2.24
C ALA A 96 8.08 10.19 2.42
N ILE A 97 7.05 9.76 1.68
CA ILE A 97 6.57 8.36 1.67
C ILE A 97 7.70 7.42 1.19
N ARG A 98 8.35 7.77 0.08
CA ARG A 98 9.43 6.95 -0.51
C ARG A 98 10.60 6.78 0.42
N GLN A 99 11.01 7.84 1.08
CA GLN A 99 12.13 7.83 2.02
C GLN A 99 11.82 6.95 3.24
N GLU A 100 10.66 7.16 3.87
CA GLU A 100 10.27 6.41 5.07
C GLU A 100 10.05 4.91 4.79
N LEU A 101 9.33 4.59 3.72
CA LEU A 101 8.95 3.21 3.41
C LEU A 101 9.96 2.49 2.51
N GLY A 102 11.02 3.19 2.07
CA GLY A 102 12.00 2.67 1.13
C GLY A 102 11.34 2.23 -0.19
N LEU A 103 10.47 3.04 -0.78
CA LEU A 103 9.81 2.71 -2.05
C LEU A 103 10.53 3.33 -3.24
N THR A 104 10.58 2.58 -4.34
CA THR A 104 11.08 3.09 -5.61
C THR A 104 10.06 4.01 -6.27
N GLU A 105 10.52 4.86 -7.17
CA GLU A 105 9.64 5.72 -7.97
C GLU A 105 8.66 4.90 -8.81
N ALA A 106 9.13 3.81 -9.41
CA ALA A 106 8.29 2.89 -10.18
C ALA A 106 7.14 2.31 -9.33
N THR A 107 7.42 1.93 -8.08
CA THR A 107 6.37 1.46 -7.16
C THR A 107 5.37 2.57 -6.85
N MET A 108 5.82 3.81 -6.61
CA MET A 108 4.92 4.94 -6.36
C MET A 108 4.05 5.29 -7.56
N ASN A 109 4.62 5.31 -8.77
CA ASN A 109 3.86 5.57 -9.99
C ASN A 109 2.76 4.51 -10.19
N ARG A 110 3.09 3.23 -9.97
CA ARG A 110 2.09 2.16 -10.00
C ARG A 110 0.97 2.36 -8.98
N LEU A 111 1.29 2.81 -7.76
CA LEU A 111 0.28 3.08 -6.73
C LEU A 111 -0.61 4.28 -7.11
N LEU A 112 -0.04 5.31 -7.74
CA LEU A 112 -0.79 6.45 -8.26
C LEU A 112 -1.71 6.03 -9.40
N ASP A 113 -1.25 5.21 -10.33
CA ASP A 113 -2.07 4.69 -11.42
C ASP A 113 -3.28 3.92 -10.87
N VAL A 114 -3.04 2.97 -9.95
CA VAL A 114 -4.11 2.21 -9.29
C VAL A 114 -5.09 3.12 -8.57
N ARG A 115 -4.59 4.18 -7.92
CA ARG A 115 -5.45 5.19 -7.28
C ARG A 115 -6.30 5.92 -8.31
N HIS A 116 -5.72 6.42 -9.39
CA HIS A 116 -6.46 7.14 -10.43
C HIS A 116 -7.57 6.27 -11.02
N PHE A 117 -7.26 5.00 -11.33
CA PHE A 117 -8.28 4.05 -11.77
C PHE A 117 -9.37 3.80 -10.73
N ALA A 118 -9.03 3.75 -9.43
CA ALA A 118 -10.00 3.54 -8.36
C ALA A 118 -10.85 4.78 -8.05
N ASP A 119 -10.29 5.98 -8.20
CA ASP A 119 -11.00 7.25 -8.01
C ASP A 119 -11.96 7.52 -9.19
N ASP A 120 -11.61 7.09 -10.41
CA ASP A 120 -12.49 7.14 -11.60
C ASP A 120 -13.66 6.13 -11.51
N VAL A 121 -13.45 4.99 -10.84
CA VAL A 121 -14.48 3.99 -10.54
C VAL A 121 -15.13 4.32 -9.19
N THR A 122 -15.83 5.46 -9.14
CA THR A 122 -16.72 5.92 -8.06
C THR A 122 -17.15 4.87 -7.01
N ASP A 123 -16.35 4.71 -5.95
CA ASP A 123 -16.81 4.27 -4.62
C ASP A 123 -15.74 4.64 -3.57
N HIS A 124 -15.78 5.90 -3.11
CA HIS A 124 -14.77 6.53 -2.26
C HIS A 124 -14.58 5.85 -0.89
N GLU A 125 -15.44 4.90 -0.53
CA GLU A 125 -15.39 4.18 0.75
C GLU A 125 -14.82 2.75 0.67
N ARG A 126 -14.62 2.19 -0.53
CA ARG A 126 -14.15 0.79 -0.70
C ARG A 126 -12.68 0.65 -1.09
N SER A 127 -12.03 1.76 -1.37
CA SER A 127 -10.65 1.82 -1.82
C SER A 127 -9.63 1.14 -0.87
N PRO A 128 -9.78 1.10 0.48
CA PRO A 128 -8.86 0.32 1.33
C PRO A 128 -9.00 -1.19 1.10
N GLN A 129 -10.20 -1.67 0.75
CA GLN A 129 -10.50 -3.09 0.60
C GLN A 129 -10.03 -3.65 -0.75
N LEU A 130 -10.10 -2.84 -1.82
CA LEU A 130 -9.58 -3.24 -3.14
C LEU A 130 -8.06 -3.43 -3.15
N LEU A 131 -7.32 -2.57 -2.42
CA LEU A 131 -5.89 -2.77 -2.24
C LEU A 131 -5.61 -3.99 -1.37
N LYS A 132 -6.36 -4.22 -0.28
CA LYS A 132 -6.26 -5.44 0.55
C LYS A 132 -6.44 -6.73 -0.28
N LEU A 133 -7.37 -6.76 -1.24
CA LEU A 133 -7.55 -7.92 -2.11
C LEU A 133 -6.33 -8.16 -3.02
N SER A 134 -5.75 -7.09 -3.59
CA SER A 134 -4.62 -7.20 -4.53
C SER A 134 -3.24 -7.44 -3.90
N THR A 135 -3.00 -7.04 -2.64
CA THR A 135 -1.70 -7.26 -1.97
C THR A 135 -1.64 -8.54 -1.15
N PHE A 136 -2.77 -9.18 -0.84
CA PHE A 136 -2.82 -10.41 -0.04
C PHE A 136 -3.12 -11.67 -0.85
N GLU A 137 -3.85 -11.57 -1.98
CA GLU A 137 -3.85 -12.66 -2.97
C GLU A 137 -2.60 -12.52 -3.83
N GLY A 138 -1.66 -13.45 -3.69
CA GLY A 138 -0.50 -13.57 -4.56
C GLY A 138 -0.85 -14.00 -5.98
N ASN A 139 -1.73 -13.26 -6.66
CA ASN A 139 -2.06 -13.46 -8.07
C ASN A 139 -2.00 -12.14 -8.83
N ALA A 140 -1.18 -12.13 -9.87
CA ALA A 140 -1.21 -11.09 -10.88
C ALA A 140 -2.62 -11.01 -11.48
N PRO A 141 -3.19 -9.80 -11.70
CA PRO A 141 -4.44 -9.68 -12.43
C PRO A 141 -4.18 -10.07 -13.89
N VAL A 142 -4.61 -11.29 -14.25
CA VAL A 142 -4.81 -11.67 -15.65
C VAL A 142 -5.95 -10.80 -16.17
N VAL A 143 -5.62 -9.87 -17.05
CA VAL A 143 -6.61 -9.13 -17.83
C VAL A 143 -7.24 -10.11 -18.82
N SER A 144 -8.31 -10.79 -18.40
CA SER A 144 -9.20 -11.51 -19.32
C SER A 144 -10.03 -10.49 -20.09
N ASN A 145 -9.55 -10.13 -21.28
CA ASN A 145 -10.37 -9.44 -22.28
C ASN A 145 -11.45 -10.41 -22.79
N HIS A 146 -12.63 -10.39 -22.17
CA HIS A 146 -13.85 -10.86 -22.80
C HIS A 146 -14.70 -9.64 -23.16
N LEU A 147 -14.61 -9.22 -24.43
CA LEU A 147 -15.61 -8.37 -25.07
C LEU A 147 -16.70 -9.27 -25.68
N PRO A 148 -18.00 -8.94 -25.51
CA PRO A 148 -19.07 -9.56 -26.25
C PRO A 148 -19.27 -8.81 -27.58
N SER A 149 -19.00 -9.47 -28.70
CA SER A 149 -19.44 -8.96 -30.01
C SER A 149 -20.84 -9.49 -30.32
N ALA A 150 -21.84 -8.67 -29.99
CA ALA A 150 -23.14 -8.73 -30.63
C ALA A 150 -23.07 -7.87 -31.91
N SER A 151 -23.39 -8.46 -33.07
CA SER A 151 -23.85 -7.72 -34.23
C SER A 151 -24.82 -8.61 -35.02
N GLY A 152 -26.05 -8.12 -35.16
CA GLY A 152 -27.16 -8.83 -35.76
C GLY A 152 -27.47 -8.40 -37.20
N ASN A 153 -28.52 -9.05 -37.71
CA ASN A 153 -29.31 -8.78 -38.93
C ASN A 153 -28.63 -9.14 -40.27
N GLY A 154 -29.25 -9.85 -41.21
CA GLY A 154 -30.60 -10.37 -41.33
C GLY A 154 -30.92 -10.67 -42.81
N ARG A 155 -31.99 -11.44 -43.03
CA ARG A 155 -32.69 -11.77 -44.30
C ARG A 155 -32.07 -12.85 -45.21
N VAL A 156 -32.80 -13.68 -45.96
CA VAL A 156 -34.23 -14.07 -46.11
C VAL A 156 -34.22 -15.39 -46.92
N SER A 157 -35.18 -16.28 -46.63
CA SER A 157 -35.84 -17.38 -47.38
C SER A 157 -35.45 -17.69 -48.85
N VAL A 158 -35.63 -18.87 -49.47
CA VAL A 158 -36.68 -19.92 -49.41
C VAL A 158 -36.16 -21.22 -50.15
N PRO A 159 -36.93 -22.32 -50.37
CA PRO A 159 -36.42 -23.70 -50.34
C PRO A 159 -36.48 -24.45 -51.70
N LYS A 160 -35.86 -25.64 -51.75
CA LYS A 160 -36.51 -26.89 -52.18
C LYS A 160 -35.62 -28.08 -51.84
#